data_AF-A0AA97IL39-F1
#
_entry.id   AF-A0AA97IL39-F1
#
_cell.length_a   1.000
_cell.length_b   1.000
_cell.length_c   1.000
_cell.angle_alpha   90.00
_cell.angle_beta   90.00
_cell.angle_gamma   90.00
#
_symmetry.space_group_name_H-M   'P 1'
#
loop_
_entity.id
_entity.type
_entity.pdbx_description
1 polymer ?
#
loop_
_entity_poly.entity_id
_entity_poly.type
_entity_poly.pdbx_seq_one_letter_code
_entity_poly.pdbx_strand_id
1 'polypeptide(L)'
;MDEKVLDNLKSESRWLRLLFMVLFYMLAHIVGLLILLIAIIQVVHGFIKSEPNARLLDFTAGLNQYFYQIIQFVTYNADTKPYPFSDWPGEKKPVNDEEDV
;
A
#
# COMPACT_ATOMS: atom_id res chain seq x y z
N MET A 1 -10.13 38.62 -4.52
CA MET A 1 -9.98 37.31 -3.84
C MET A 1 -10.81 36.32 -4.62
N ASP A 2 -10.13 35.35 -5.21
CA ASP A 2 -10.57 34.68 -6.44
C ASP A 2 -11.65 33.62 -6.19
N GLU A 3 -12.81 33.81 -6.83
CA GLU A 3 -13.95 32.90 -6.82
C GLU A 3 -13.56 31.46 -7.20
N LYS A 4 -12.58 31.30 -8.09
CA LYS A 4 -11.99 30.00 -8.46
C LYS A 4 -11.35 29.27 -7.27
N VAL A 5 -10.68 29.97 -6.36
CA VAL A 5 -10.05 29.31 -5.18
C VAL A 5 -11.14 28.79 -4.24
N LEU A 6 -12.20 29.56 -4.05
CA LEU A 6 -13.34 29.18 -3.20
C LEU A 6 -14.10 27.98 -3.77
N ASP A 7 -14.25 27.91 -5.09
CA ASP A 7 -14.91 26.78 -5.77
C ASP A 7 -14.07 25.50 -5.73
N ASN A 8 -12.75 25.64 -5.92
CA ASN A 8 -11.78 24.56 -5.76
C ASN A 8 -11.76 24.01 -4.30
N LEU A 9 -11.95 24.87 -3.30
CA LEU A 9 -12.10 24.50 -1.89
C LEU A 9 -13.49 23.94 -1.55
N LYS A 10 -14.51 24.07 -2.40
CA LYS A 10 -15.83 23.46 -2.17
C LYS A 10 -16.00 22.09 -2.82
N SER A 11 -15.06 21.69 -3.68
CA SER A 11 -15.11 20.35 -4.29
C SER A 11 -14.89 19.26 -3.23
N GLU A 12 -15.98 18.55 -2.90
CA GLU A 12 -16.03 17.44 -1.95
C GLU A 12 -14.95 16.39 -2.21
N SER A 13 -14.64 16.14 -3.49
CA SER A 13 -13.63 15.17 -3.94
C SER A 13 -12.20 15.49 -3.46
N ARG A 14 -11.83 16.77 -3.31
CA ARG A 14 -10.48 17.14 -2.87
C ARG A 14 -10.26 16.97 -1.39
N TRP A 15 -11.26 17.36 -0.58
CA TRP A 15 -11.21 17.13 0.87
C TRP A 15 -11.24 15.66 1.21
N LEU A 16 -12.01 14.88 0.47
CA LEU A 16 -12.04 13.43 0.61
C LEU A 16 -10.67 12.81 0.29
N ARG A 17 -10.00 13.27 -0.78
CA ARG A 17 -8.63 12.83 -1.08
C ARG A 17 -7.66 13.19 0.05
N LEU A 18 -7.70 14.42 0.57
CA LEU A 18 -6.87 14.85 1.70
C LEU A 18 -7.10 13.97 2.94
N LEU A 19 -8.36 13.66 3.26
CA LEU A 19 -8.70 12.75 4.36
C LEU A 19 -8.06 11.37 4.15
N PHE A 20 -8.19 10.80 2.95
CA PHE A 20 -7.56 9.53 2.61
C PHE A 20 -6.03 9.63 2.67
N MET A 21 -5.42 10.74 2.27
CA MET A 21 -3.96 10.90 2.35
C MET A 21 -3.48 10.88 3.80
N VAL A 22 -4.17 11.57 4.71
CA VAL A 22 -3.84 11.52 6.16
C VAL A 22 -4.02 10.10 6.71
N LEU A 23 -5.12 9.44 6.36
CA LEU A 23 -5.39 8.06 6.77
C LEU A 23 -4.31 7.09 6.28
N PHE A 24 -3.98 7.13 4.99
CA PHE A 24 -2.98 6.28 4.38
C PHE A 24 -1.57 6.62 4.87
N TYR A 25 -1.26 7.88 5.15
CA TYR A 25 0.02 8.26 5.75
C TYR A 25 0.21 7.63 7.15
N MET A 26 -0.82 7.66 7.99
CA MET A 26 -0.79 6.95 9.29
C MET A 26 -0.63 5.44 9.07
N LEU A 27 -1.31 4.87 8.09
CA LEU A 27 -1.20 3.46 7.75
C LEU A 27 0.20 3.09 7.25
N ALA A 28 0.85 3.95 6.48
CA ALA A 28 2.25 3.79 6.07
C ALA A 28 3.18 3.67 7.28
N HIS A 29 2.96 4.44 8.36
CA HIS A 29 3.78 4.30 9.57
C HIS A 29 3.62 2.93 10.22
N ILE A 30 2.38 2.44 10.31
CA ILE A 30 2.09 1.10 10.85
C ILE A 30 2.74 0.02 9.97
N VAL A 31 2.60 0.13 8.65
CA VAL A 31 3.21 -0.80 7.69
C VAL A 31 4.74 -0.78 7.79
N GLY A 32 5.36 0.40 7.89
CA GLY A 32 6.81 0.53 8.07
C GLY A 32 7.31 -0.10 9.36
N LEU A 33 6.58 0.06 10.47
CA LEU A 33 6.89 -0.62 11.74
C LEU A 33 6.74 -2.14 11.62
N LEU A 34 5.72 -2.61 10.89
CA LEU A 34 5.52 -4.04 10.65
C LEU A 34 6.65 -4.63 9.81
N ILE A 35 7.09 -3.95 8.75
CA ILE A 35 8.24 -4.35 7.93
C ILE A 35 9.49 -4.44 8.80
N LEU A 36 9.74 -3.46 9.68
CA LEU A 36 10.87 -3.48 10.60
C LEU A 36 10.81 -4.68 11.56
N LEU A 37 9.64 -4.96 12.14
CA LEU A 37 9.44 -6.12 13.00
C LEU A 37 9.73 -7.43 12.26
N ILE A 38 9.22 -7.57 11.04
CA ILE A 38 9.47 -8.75 10.19
C ILE A 38 10.96 -8.88 9.87
N ALA A 39 11.66 -7.78 9.57
CA ALA A 39 13.09 -7.80 9.32
C ALA A 39 13.88 -8.31 10.55
N ILE A 40 13.51 -7.88 11.76
CA ILE A 40 14.12 -8.39 13.00
C ILE A 40 13.88 -9.90 13.15
N ILE A 41 12.64 -10.36 12.92
CA ILE A 41 12.31 -11.79 12.97
C ILE A 41 13.14 -12.58 11.96
N GLN A 42 13.28 -12.09 10.73
CA GLN A 42 14.10 -12.75 9.69
C GLN A 42 15.57 -12.83 10.08
N VAL A 43 16.14 -11.79 10.69
CA VAL A 43 17.51 -11.81 11.20
C VAL A 43 17.68 -12.86 12.29
N VAL A 44 16.78 -12.88 13.29
CA VAL A 44 16.80 -13.90 14.36
C VAL A 44 16.66 -15.31 13.79
N HIS A 45 15.77 -15.50 12.81
CA HIS A 45 15.64 -16.76 12.10
C HIS A 45 16.92 -17.12 11.36
N GLY A 46 17.58 -16.18 10.69
CA GLY A 46 18.85 -16.38 9.99
C GLY A 46 20.00 -16.86 10.90
N PHE A 47 19.98 -16.45 12.18
CA PHE A 47 20.94 -16.94 13.17
C PHE A 47 20.67 -18.38 13.61
N ILE A 48 19.41 -18.84 13.58
CA ILE A 48 19.00 -20.18 14.03
C ILE A 48 18.98 -21.17 12.86
N LYS A 49 18.40 -20.75 11.74
CA LYS A 49 18.27 -21.47 10.48
C LYS A 49 19.07 -20.66 9.47
N SER A 50 20.05 -21.27 8.82
CA SER A 50 20.90 -20.63 7.80
C SER A 50 20.14 -20.09 6.58
N GLU A 51 18.81 -20.13 6.57
CA GLU A 51 17.93 -19.66 5.51
C GLU A 51 16.76 -18.83 6.08
N PRO A 52 16.39 -17.72 5.41
CA PRO A 52 15.20 -16.95 5.75
C PRO A 52 13.91 -17.76 5.59
N ASN A 53 12.85 -17.34 6.28
CA ASN A 53 11.54 -17.98 6.14
C ASN A 53 10.86 -17.54 4.82
N ALA A 54 10.75 -18.46 3.86
CA ALA A 54 10.15 -18.20 2.54
C ALA A 54 8.73 -17.63 2.59
N ARG A 55 7.85 -18.16 3.46
CA ARG A 55 6.48 -17.66 3.59
C ARG A 55 6.43 -16.21 4.06
N LEU A 56 7.35 -15.86 4.95
CA LEU A 56 7.44 -14.52 5.50
C LEU A 56 8.07 -13.55 4.48
N LEU A 57 8.95 -14.02 3.59
CA LEU A 57 9.43 -13.25 2.45
C LEU A 57 8.30 -12.94 1.46
N ASP A 58 7.49 -13.94 1.09
CA ASP A 58 6.36 -13.73 0.17
C ASP A 58 5.35 -12.72 0.74
N PHE A 59 5.03 -12.82 2.03
CA PHE A 59 4.17 -11.85 2.70
C PHE A 59 4.77 -10.43 2.70
N THR A 60 6.07 -10.32 3.00
CA THR A 60 6.76 -9.02 3.03
C THR A 60 6.86 -8.41 1.64
N ALA A 61 6.95 -9.21 0.57
CA ALA A 61 6.93 -8.70 -0.80
C ALA A 61 5.63 -7.96 -1.11
N GLY A 62 4.47 -8.53 -0.74
CA GLY A 62 3.19 -7.85 -0.86
C GLY A 62 3.12 -6.60 0.02
N LEU A 63 3.60 -6.68 1.26
CA LEU A 63 3.61 -5.56 2.20
C LEU A 63 4.47 -4.37 1.73
N ASN A 64 5.64 -4.65 1.13
CA ASN A 64 6.52 -3.64 0.56
C ASN A 64 5.85 -2.92 -0.62
N GLN A 65 5.20 -3.67 -1.50
CA GLN A 65 4.50 -3.12 -2.64
C GLN A 65 3.28 -2.29 -2.18
N TYR A 66 2.59 -2.72 -1.13
CA TYR A 66 1.51 -1.96 -0.50
C TYR A 66 2.02 -0.63 0.08
N PHE A 67 3.13 -0.66 0.81
CA PHE A 67 3.79 0.55 1.32
C PHE A 67 4.13 1.53 0.19
N TYR A 68 4.69 1.03 -0.91
CA TYR A 68 4.99 1.84 -2.09
C TYR A 68 3.73 2.49 -2.68
N GLN A 69 2.63 1.75 -2.86
CA GLN A 69 1.36 2.28 -3.37
C GLN A 69 0.80 3.40 -2.48
N ILE A 70 0.89 3.26 -1.16
CA ILE A 70 0.50 4.31 -0.20
C ILE A 70 1.28 5.59 -0.45
N ILE A 71 2.62 5.49 -0.54
CA ILE A 71 3.47 6.66 -0.75
C ILE A 71 3.15 7.31 -2.10
N GLN A 72 2.95 6.52 -3.16
CA GLN A 72 2.54 7.04 -4.47
C GLN A 72 1.23 7.83 -4.40
N PHE A 73 0.22 7.32 -3.69
CA PHE A 73 -1.06 8.02 -3.49
C PHE A 73 -0.90 9.33 -2.71
N VAL A 74 -0.17 9.30 -1.59
CA VAL A 74 0.07 10.47 -0.71
C VAL A 74 0.97 11.53 -1.37
N THR A 75 1.78 11.15 -2.36
CA THR A 75 2.67 12.08 -3.08
C THR A 75 2.12 12.52 -4.44
N TYR A 76 0.85 12.22 -4.73
CA TYR A 76 0.21 12.52 -6.02
C TYR A 76 0.85 11.86 -7.25
N ASN A 77 1.74 10.87 -7.06
CA ASN A 77 2.28 10.10 -8.17
C ASN A 77 1.28 9.05 -8.69
N ALA A 78 0.25 8.72 -7.90
CA ALA A 78 -0.88 7.90 -8.32
C ALA A 78 -2.22 8.46 -7.81
N ASP A 79 -3.26 8.29 -8.62
CA ASP A 79 -4.65 8.67 -8.27
C ASP A 79 -5.49 7.50 -7.77
N THR A 80 -4.99 6.27 -7.96
CA THR A 80 -5.61 5.05 -7.47
C THR A 80 -5.39 4.88 -5.96
N LYS A 81 -6.48 4.65 -5.24
CA LYS A 81 -6.44 4.34 -3.81
C LYS A 81 -5.91 2.90 -3.61
N PRO A 82 -4.99 2.67 -2.65
CA PRO A 82 -4.52 1.34 -2.28
C PRO A 82 -5.65 0.43 -1.72
N TYR A 83 -5.33 -0.84 -1.47
CA TYR A 83 -6.17 -1.77 -0.72
C TYR A 83 -6.73 -1.10 0.56
N PRO A 84 -8.01 -1.31 0.93
CA PRO A 84 -8.97 -2.25 0.36
C PRO A 84 -9.76 -1.73 -0.85
N PHE A 85 -9.40 -0.58 -1.42
CA PHE A 85 -10.11 -0.01 -2.58
C PHE A 85 -9.55 -0.50 -3.92
N SER A 86 -8.41 -1.18 -3.89
CA SER A 86 -7.80 -1.88 -5.02
C SER A 86 -7.39 -3.30 -4.58
N ASP A 87 -7.05 -4.13 -5.56
CA ASP A 87 -6.54 -5.48 -5.31
C ASP A 87 -5.28 -5.45 -4.42
N TRP A 88 -5.08 -6.52 -3.64
CA TRP A 88 -3.89 -6.66 -2.82
C TRP A 88 -2.66 -6.85 -3.73
N PRO A 89 -1.56 -6.12 -3.47
CA PRO A 89 -0.37 -6.26 -4.28
C PRO A 89 0.28 -7.65 -4.11
N GLY A 90 0.46 -8.35 -5.23
CA GLY A 90 1.04 -9.70 -5.26
C GLY A 90 0.01 -10.82 -5.37
N GLU A 91 -1.29 -10.49 -5.40
CA GLU A 91 -2.33 -11.47 -5.73
C GLU A 91 -2.25 -11.81 -7.23
N LYS A 92 -1.72 -12.98 -7.56
CA LYS A 92 -1.86 -13.55 -8.90
C LYS A 92 -3.33 -13.91 -9.07
N LYS A 93 -4.08 -13.11 -9.81
CA LYS A 93 -5.43 -13.52 -10.24
C LYS A 93 -5.29 -14.87 -10.95
N PRO A 94 -6.11 -15.88 -10.62
CA PRO A 94 -6.17 -17.08 -11.45
C PRO A 94 -6.48 -16.61 -12.86
N VAL A 95 -5.64 -17.00 -13.83
CA VAL A 95 -5.94 -16.80 -15.25
C VAL A 95 -7.15 -17.69 -15.51
N ASN A 96 -8.33 -17.08 -15.62
CA ASN A 96 -9.51 -17.80 -16.09
C ASN A 96 -9.34 -17.95 -17.60
N ASP A 97 -8.81 -19.10 -18.03
CA ASP A 97 -8.76 -19.56 -19.42
C ASP A 97 -10.15 -20.00 -19.93
N GLU A 98 -11.23 -19.30 -19.54
CA GLU A 98 -12.62 -19.70 -19.81
C GLU A 98 -13.46 -18.56 -20.43
N GLU A 99 -12.98 -17.92 -21.49
CA GLU A 99 -13.86 -17.23 -22.47
C GLU A 99 -13.22 -17.28 -23.87
N ASP A 100 -13.14 -18.47 -24.45
CA ASP A 100 -13.02 -18.66 -25.91
C ASP A 100 -13.39 -20.13 -26.26
N VAL A 101 -14.69 -20.47 -26.10
CA VAL A 101 -15.33 -21.63 -26.75
C VAL A 101 -16.71 -21.23 -27.26
#